data_AF-W2TYU6-F1
#
_entry.id   AF-W2TYU6-F1
#
_cell.length_a   1.000
_cell.length_b   1.000
_cell.length_c   1.000
_cell.angle_alpha   90.00
_cell.angle_beta   90.00
_cell.angle_gamma   90.00
#
_symmetry.space_group_name_H-M   'P 1'
#
loop_
_entity.id
_entity.type
_entity.pdbx_description
1 polymer ?
#
loop_
_entity_poly.entity_id
_entity_poly.type
_entity_poly.pdbx_seq_one_letter_code
_entity_poly.pdbx_strand_id
1 'polypeptide(L)'
;MIGFYTTTILAFFVIILSSIEYLGGSFMSASCKTIKDPTFSVWSNFEQSVKLPTQQVINFSVREVLKQCENDKPLLTAIDANSTLLLNSSLDKALDLSSVDFNLSELINYVKEKINHFQRANTGRKEDAEKYLRTLNQMSTNLNAEFSLEECETLNPVATKNIMDNIMLLKSSIQFFGNETENLVQVFTKLVSLNIDDVIENIRATLNPNIIKTALQRGADNVHNELLTNLLRCRGLYNLYQNSGTMLCGDLGDPMHGIWASTGLCGLLFLATAIIILMVNRSSSATS
;
A
#
# COMPACT_ATOMS: atom_id res chain seq x y z
N MET A 1 66.84 -24.55 45.63
CA MET A 1 67.02 -24.24 44.18
C MET A 1 65.76 -24.50 43.35
N ILE A 2 65.18 -25.71 43.31
CA ILE A 2 63.98 -26.02 42.49
C ILE A 2 62.78 -25.09 42.78
N GLY A 3 62.51 -24.79 44.06
CA GLY A 3 61.43 -23.87 44.46
C GLY A 3 61.63 -22.42 43.97
N PHE A 4 62.87 -21.96 43.83
CA PHE A 4 63.16 -20.63 43.30
C PHE A 4 62.86 -20.55 41.80
N TYR A 5 63.35 -21.52 41.01
CA TYR A 5 63.14 -21.54 39.57
C TYR A 5 61.67 -21.71 39.19
N THR A 6 60.95 -22.59 39.89
CA THR A 6 59.50 -22.80 39.66
C THR A 6 58.68 -21.56 39.97
N THR A 7 58.91 -20.90 41.11
CA THR A 7 58.22 -19.65 41.48
C THR A 7 58.56 -18.51 40.50
N THR A 8 59.81 -18.44 40.04
CA THR A 8 60.24 -17.43 39.06
C THR A 8 59.55 -17.62 37.71
N ILE A 9 59.47 -18.85 37.19
CA ILE A 9 58.78 -19.16 35.93
C ILE A 9 57.30 -18.82 36.03
N LEU A 10 56.64 -19.15 37.14
CA LEU A 10 55.25 -18.80 37.39
C LEU A 10 55.04 -17.29 37.46
N ALA A 11 55.93 -16.55 38.12
CA ALA A 11 55.87 -15.09 38.19
C ALA A 11 55.94 -14.46 36.78
N PHE A 12 56.88 -14.91 35.93
CA PHE A 12 56.99 -14.42 34.55
C PHE A 12 55.74 -14.74 33.73
N PHE A 13 55.21 -15.95 33.84
CA PHE A 13 53.99 -16.34 33.13
C PHE A 13 52.79 -15.45 33.52
N VAL A 14 52.58 -15.21 34.82
CA VAL A 14 51.50 -14.36 35.33
C VAL A 14 51.68 -12.90 34.90
N ILE A 15 52.91 -12.39 34.88
CA ILE A 15 53.21 -11.01 34.42
C ILE A 15 52.95 -10.87 32.90
N ILE A 16 53.30 -11.87 32.09
CA ILE A 16 53.00 -11.87 30.65
C ILE A 16 51.49 -11.89 30.42
N LEU A 17 50.74 -12.73 31.13
CA LEU A 17 49.28 -12.74 31.06
C LEU A 17 48.67 -11.38 31.44
N SER A 18 49.14 -10.79 32.53
CA SER A 18 48.75 -9.43 32.93
C SER A 18 49.06 -8.42 31.81
N SER A 19 50.20 -8.51 31.14
CA SER A 19 50.52 -7.60 30.02
C SER A 19 49.53 -7.73 28.84
N ILE A 20 49.05 -8.94 28.55
CA ILE A 20 48.03 -9.18 27.53
C ILE A 20 46.67 -8.63 27.97
N GLU A 21 46.28 -8.86 29.22
CA GLU A 21 45.05 -8.34 29.82
C GLU A 21 45.05 -6.80 29.83
N TYR A 22 46.20 -6.17 30.09
CA TYR A 22 46.37 -4.71 30.01
C TYR A 22 46.07 -4.17 28.61
N LEU A 23 46.61 -4.82 27.59
CA LEU A 23 46.38 -4.44 26.20
C LEU A 23 44.90 -4.59 25.85
N GLY A 24 44.27 -5.67 26.29
CA GLY A 24 42.83 -5.90 26.14
C GLY A 24 41.98 -4.81 26.82
N GLY A 25 42.27 -4.48 28.08
CA GLY A 25 41.58 -3.42 28.81
C GLY A 25 41.78 -2.04 28.17
N SER A 26 43.00 -1.72 27.74
CA SER A 26 43.31 -0.47 27.05
C SER A 26 42.57 -0.35 25.71
N PHE A 27 42.50 -1.43 24.94
CA PHE A 27 41.74 -1.50 23.70
C PHE A 27 40.24 -1.32 23.95
N MET A 28 39.69 -1.95 24.99
CA MET A 28 38.27 -1.82 25.35
C MET A 28 37.95 -0.38 25.76
N SER A 29 38.80 0.27 26.56
CA SER A 29 38.64 1.68 26.96
C SER A 29 38.66 2.62 25.74
N ALA A 30 39.59 2.41 24.80
CA ALA A 30 39.65 3.19 23.56
C ALA A 30 38.39 3.00 22.70
N SER A 31 37.93 1.75 22.56
CA SER A 31 36.70 1.41 21.83
C SER A 31 35.48 2.08 22.48
N CYS A 32 35.41 2.07 23.80
CA CYS A 32 34.35 2.69 24.59
C CYS A 32 34.23 4.19 24.40
N LYS A 33 35.38 4.89 24.42
CA LYS A 33 35.42 6.33 24.14
C LYS A 33 34.91 6.64 22.74
N THR A 34 35.19 5.77 21.78
CA THR A 34 34.79 5.98 20.38
C THR A 34 33.31 5.64 20.14
N ILE A 35 32.77 4.63 20.83
CA ILE A 35 31.34 4.25 20.74
C ILE A 35 30.43 5.27 21.45
N LYS A 36 30.87 5.83 22.58
CA LYS A 36 30.11 6.85 23.33
C LYS A 36 30.27 8.26 22.76
N ASP A 37 30.98 8.42 21.64
CA ASP A 37 31.16 9.71 20.99
C ASP A 37 29.83 10.20 20.38
N PRO A 38 29.31 11.37 20.79
CA PRO A 38 28.06 11.92 20.24
C PRO A 38 28.14 12.23 18.73
N THR A 39 29.35 12.28 18.16
CA THR A 39 29.54 12.49 16.72
C THR A 39 29.53 11.19 15.91
N PHE A 40 29.42 10.02 16.57
CA PHE A 40 29.44 8.70 15.95
C PHE A 40 30.63 8.52 15.01
N SER A 41 31.82 8.88 15.49
CA SER A 41 33.07 8.85 14.70
C SER A 41 33.42 7.46 14.16
N VAL A 42 33.05 6.37 14.85
CA VAL A 42 33.21 4.98 14.37
C VAL A 42 32.57 4.77 12.99
N TRP A 43 31.44 5.43 12.73
CA TRP A 43 30.65 5.26 11.51
C TRP A 43 30.94 6.34 10.46
N SER A 44 32.02 7.11 10.60
CA SER A 44 32.32 8.25 9.74
C SER A 44 32.42 7.91 8.26
N ASN A 45 32.93 6.71 7.97
CA ASN A 45 33.26 6.26 6.63
C ASN A 45 32.32 5.12 6.18
N PHE A 46 31.26 4.85 6.95
CA PHE A 46 30.37 3.74 6.66
C PHE A 46 29.14 4.24 5.89
N GLU A 47 29.25 4.14 4.57
CA GLU A 47 28.17 4.37 3.63
C GLU A 47 27.60 3.04 3.16
N GLN A 48 26.27 2.96 3.08
CA GLN A 48 25.58 1.77 2.60
C GLN A 48 24.58 2.13 1.53
N SER A 49 24.48 1.26 0.53
CA SER A 49 23.55 1.37 -0.57
C SER A 49 22.51 0.26 -0.51
N VAL A 50 21.22 0.60 -0.54
CA VAL A 50 20.13 -0.38 -0.62
C VAL A 50 19.39 -0.20 -1.95
N LYS A 51 19.19 -1.30 -2.66
CA LYS A 51 18.35 -1.33 -3.87
C LYS A 51 16.90 -1.56 -3.46
N LEU A 52 16.04 -0.62 -3.80
CA LEU A 52 14.59 -0.77 -3.66
C LEU A 52 14.03 -1.71 -4.75
N PRO A 53 12.84 -2.31 -4.53
CA PRO A 53 12.11 -3.05 -5.57
C PRO A 53 11.86 -2.22 -6.85
N THR A 54 11.84 -0.90 -6.74
CA THR A 54 11.71 0.06 -7.85
C THR A 54 13.01 0.26 -8.65
N GLN A 55 14.05 -0.52 -8.41
CA GLN A 55 15.40 -0.41 -8.99
C GLN A 55 16.15 0.88 -8.64
N GLN A 56 15.59 1.75 -7.82
CA GLN A 56 16.30 2.91 -7.28
C GLN A 56 17.26 2.48 -6.17
N VAL A 57 18.42 3.15 -6.11
CA VAL A 57 19.43 2.93 -5.08
C VAL A 57 19.40 4.09 -4.11
N ILE A 58 19.21 3.80 -2.83
CA ILE A 58 19.36 4.78 -1.76
C ILE A 58 20.72 4.58 -1.13
N ASN A 59 21.52 5.64 -1.11
CA ASN A 59 22.79 5.68 -0.39
C ASN A 59 22.58 6.46 0.90
N PHE A 60 22.96 5.88 2.04
CA PHE A 60 22.86 6.54 3.32
C PHE A 60 24.12 6.33 4.17
N SER A 61 24.43 7.32 5.02
CA SER A 61 25.48 7.23 6.02
C SER A 61 24.90 6.73 7.33
N VAL A 62 25.46 5.65 7.89
CA VAL A 62 24.99 5.11 9.19
C VAL A 62 25.14 6.14 10.32
N ARG A 63 26.18 6.98 10.25
CA ARG A 63 26.35 8.11 11.17
C ARG A 63 25.15 9.06 11.14
N GLU A 64 24.75 9.47 9.94
CA GLU A 64 23.68 10.46 9.79
C GLU A 64 22.33 9.88 10.22
N VAL A 65 22.10 8.60 9.88
CA VAL A 65 20.93 7.85 10.37
C VAL A 65 20.88 7.85 11.90
N LEU A 66 21.97 7.49 12.58
CA LEU A 66 22.01 7.44 14.05
C LEU A 66 21.78 8.83 14.68
N LYS A 67 22.31 9.91 14.11
CA LYS A 67 22.04 11.29 14.55
C LYS A 67 20.58 11.69 14.37
N GLN A 68 19.95 11.28 13.26
CA GLN A 68 18.53 11.54 13.06
C GLN A 68 17.66 10.71 14.00
N CYS A 69 18.06 9.47 14.30
CA CYS A 69 17.39 8.60 15.25
C CYS A 69 17.53 9.04 16.71
N GLU A 70 18.62 9.71 17.06
CA GLU A 70 18.74 10.40 18.35
C GLU A 70 17.62 11.43 18.53
N ASN A 71 17.23 12.13 17.46
CA ASN A 71 16.16 13.11 17.50
C ASN A 71 14.75 12.51 17.30
N ASP A 72 14.60 11.20 17.46
CA ASP A 72 13.34 10.46 17.31
C ASP A 72 12.67 10.67 15.93
N LYS A 73 13.48 10.91 14.89
CA LYS A 73 12.96 11.02 13.53
C LYS A 73 12.49 9.65 13.01
N PRO A 74 11.52 9.63 12.09
CA PRO A 74 11.15 8.41 11.37
C PRO A 74 12.29 7.88 10.51
N LEU A 75 12.40 6.56 10.43
CA LEU A 75 13.49 5.84 9.77
C LEU A 75 13.61 6.22 8.30
N LEU A 76 12.48 6.35 7.59
CA LEU A 76 12.46 6.76 6.18
C LEU A 76 13.08 8.15 5.97
N THR A 77 12.85 9.07 6.91
CA THR A 77 13.48 10.40 6.89
C THR A 77 14.98 10.29 7.22
N ALA A 78 15.33 9.42 8.18
CA ALA A 78 16.72 9.21 8.60
C ALA A 78 17.61 8.65 7.48
N ILE A 79 17.06 7.80 6.61
CA ILE A 79 17.78 7.23 5.45
C ILE A 79 17.64 8.06 4.16
N ASP A 80 17.03 9.25 4.24
CA ASP A 80 16.75 10.14 3.09
C ASP A 80 15.94 9.48 1.95
N ALA A 81 15.04 8.54 2.29
CA ALA A 81 14.17 7.87 1.32
C ALA A 81 12.98 8.74 0.87
N ASN A 82 12.85 9.95 1.42
CA ASN A 82 11.72 10.83 1.17
C ASN A 82 11.62 11.27 -0.30
N SER A 83 12.77 11.48 -0.94
CA SER A 83 12.86 11.92 -2.34
C SER A 83 12.66 10.80 -3.36
N THR A 84 12.78 9.54 -2.95
CA THR A 84 12.81 8.37 -3.84
C THR A 84 11.50 7.57 -3.83
N LEU A 85 10.81 7.48 -2.70
CA LEU A 85 9.59 6.68 -2.60
C LEU A 85 8.37 7.26 -3.34
N LEU A 86 8.36 8.56 -3.64
CA LEU A 86 7.28 9.21 -4.39
C LEU A 86 7.82 10.24 -5.39
N LEU A 87 8.26 9.76 -6.55
CA LEU A 87 7.98 10.53 -7.75
C LEU A 87 6.54 10.19 -8.13
N ASN A 88 5.65 11.18 -8.20
CA ASN A 88 4.26 11.03 -8.67
C ASN A 88 4.12 10.21 -9.97
N SER A 89 5.21 10.08 -10.74
CA SER A 89 5.32 9.24 -11.93
C SER A 89 5.39 7.73 -11.67
N SER A 90 5.80 7.27 -10.49
CA SER A 90 5.87 5.84 -10.14
C SER A 90 4.51 5.30 -9.71
N LEU A 91 3.68 6.10 -9.05
CA LEU A 91 2.32 5.70 -8.66
C LEU A 91 1.41 5.59 -9.89
N ASP A 92 1.48 6.56 -10.81
CA ASP A 92 0.76 6.50 -12.10
C ASP A 92 1.19 5.28 -12.95
N LYS A 93 2.47 4.89 -12.89
CA LYS A 93 2.98 3.66 -13.54
C LYS A 93 2.65 2.37 -12.79
N ALA A 94 2.67 2.37 -11.46
CA ALA A 94 2.44 1.18 -10.64
C ALA A 94 0.95 0.82 -10.54
N LEU A 95 0.06 1.82 -10.59
CA LEU A 95 -1.38 1.62 -10.63
C LEU A 95 -1.92 1.40 -12.05
N ASP A 96 -1.07 1.51 -13.09
CA ASP A 96 -1.44 1.45 -14.51
C ASP A 96 -2.77 2.16 -14.78
N LEU A 97 -2.87 3.42 -14.34
CA LEU A 97 -4.11 4.19 -14.47
C LEU A 97 -4.52 4.39 -15.94
N SER A 98 -3.57 4.28 -16.87
CA SER A 98 -3.83 4.20 -18.32
C SER A 98 -4.71 3.00 -18.70
N SER A 99 -4.54 1.85 -18.06
CA SER A 99 -5.39 0.68 -18.29
C SER A 99 -6.83 0.91 -17.82
N VAL A 100 -7.04 1.71 -16.77
CA VAL A 100 -8.37 2.05 -16.25
C VAL A 100 -9.13 2.92 -17.24
N ASP A 101 -8.49 3.94 -17.80
CA ASP A 101 -9.08 4.80 -18.85
C ASP A 101 -9.37 4.02 -20.14
N PHE A 102 -8.49 3.07 -20.50
CA PHE A 102 -8.68 2.21 -21.66
C PHE A 102 -9.89 1.28 -21.49
N ASN A 103 -9.98 0.57 -20.36
CA ASN A 103 -11.09 -0.34 -20.07
C ASN A 103 -12.43 0.38 -19.95
N LEU A 104 -12.43 1.60 -19.39
CA LEU A 104 -13.63 2.43 -19.30
C LEU A 104 -14.11 2.90 -20.68
N SER A 105 -13.17 3.30 -21.55
CA SER A 105 -13.49 3.69 -22.93
C SER A 105 -14.04 2.53 -23.75
N GLU A 106 -13.48 1.33 -23.58
CA GLU A 106 -13.96 0.11 -24.23
C GLU A 106 -15.38 -0.25 -23.76
N LEU A 107 -15.64 -0.19 -22.45
CA LEU A 107 -16.98 -0.43 -21.90
C LEU A 107 -18.00 0.59 -22.40
N ILE A 108 -17.63 1.88 -22.46
CA ILE A 108 -18.50 2.94 -23.01
C ILE A 108 -18.83 2.66 -24.47
N ASN A 109 -17.85 2.26 -25.29
CA ASN A 109 -18.06 1.93 -26.69
C ASN A 109 -18.97 0.70 -26.86
N TYR A 110 -18.79 -0.33 -26.03
CA TYR A 110 -19.66 -1.50 -26.01
C TYR A 110 -21.12 -1.15 -25.68
N VAL A 111 -21.33 -0.33 -24.64
CA VAL A 111 -22.68 0.14 -24.25
C VAL A 111 -23.28 0.99 -25.37
N LYS A 112 -22.50 1.87 -26.00
CA LYS A 112 -22.92 2.68 -27.16
C LYS A 112 -23.42 1.79 -28.29
N GLU A 113 -22.68 0.73 -28.61
CA GLU A 113 -23.03 -0.20 -29.67
C GLU A 113 -24.32 -0.97 -29.33
N LYS A 114 -24.48 -1.44 -28.10
CA LYS A 114 -25.69 -2.15 -27.65
C LYS A 114 -26.93 -1.28 -27.69
N ILE A 115 -26.85 -0.03 -27.23
CA ILE A 115 -27.97 0.91 -27.29
C ILE A 115 -28.34 1.21 -28.75
N ASN A 116 -27.34 1.47 -29.62
CA ASN A 116 -27.57 1.67 -31.06
C ASN A 116 -28.25 0.47 -31.71
N HIS A 117 -27.78 -0.74 -31.42
CA HIS A 117 -28.39 -1.97 -31.94
C HIS A 117 -29.84 -2.11 -31.46
N PHE A 118 -30.10 -1.85 -30.18
CA PHE A 118 -31.44 -1.88 -29.61
C PHE A 118 -32.36 -0.83 -30.24
N GLN A 119 -31.89 0.40 -30.48
CA GLN A 119 -32.67 1.44 -31.16
C GLN A 119 -33.04 1.03 -32.58
N ARG A 120 -32.06 0.59 -33.39
CA ARG A 120 -32.30 0.12 -34.77
C ARG A 120 -33.33 -1.00 -34.81
N ALA A 121 -33.23 -1.97 -33.90
CA ALA A 121 -34.17 -3.09 -33.83
C ALA A 121 -35.60 -2.65 -33.46
N ASN A 122 -35.75 -1.56 -32.70
CA ASN A 122 -37.05 -1.04 -32.31
C ASN A 122 -37.61 0.02 -33.28
N THR A 123 -36.81 0.60 -34.18
CA THR A 123 -37.31 1.48 -35.25
C THR A 123 -38.29 0.74 -36.16
N GLY A 124 -37.96 -0.48 -36.60
CA GLY A 124 -38.88 -1.28 -37.41
C GLY A 124 -40.19 -1.62 -36.67
N ARG A 125 -40.10 -1.93 -35.37
CA ARG A 125 -41.27 -2.21 -34.53
C ARG A 125 -42.17 -0.98 -34.34
N LYS A 126 -41.56 0.21 -34.25
CA LYS A 126 -42.28 1.48 -34.22
C LYS A 126 -43.09 1.68 -35.51
N GLU A 127 -42.45 1.50 -36.66
CA GLU A 127 -43.08 1.65 -37.98
C GLU A 127 -44.25 0.67 -38.16
N ASP A 128 -44.08 -0.58 -37.72
CA ASP A 128 -45.15 -1.59 -37.73
C ASP A 128 -46.33 -1.20 -36.83
N ALA A 129 -46.05 -0.70 -35.62
CA ALA A 129 -47.08 -0.23 -34.70
C ALA A 129 -47.84 1.00 -35.25
N GLU A 130 -47.14 1.96 -35.87
CA GLU A 130 -47.76 3.11 -36.54
C GLU A 130 -48.63 2.70 -37.73
N LYS A 131 -48.23 1.66 -38.47
CA LYS A 131 -49.03 1.10 -39.57
C LYS A 131 -50.28 0.41 -39.03
N TYR A 132 -50.17 -0.34 -37.94
CA TYR A 132 -51.30 -0.99 -37.30
C TYR A 132 -52.30 0.04 -36.75
N LEU A 133 -51.81 1.08 -36.08
CA LEU A 133 -52.63 2.20 -35.59
C LEU A 133 -53.39 2.89 -36.73
N ARG A 134 -52.72 3.16 -37.86
CA ARG A 134 -53.37 3.71 -39.06
C ARG A 134 -54.50 2.81 -39.57
N THR A 135 -54.30 1.50 -39.56
CA THR A 135 -55.30 0.52 -39.99
C THR A 135 -56.52 0.51 -39.06
N LEU A 136 -56.30 0.54 -37.74
CA LEU A 136 -57.37 0.62 -36.75
C LEU A 136 -58.17 1.92 -36.87
N ASN A 137 -57.49 3.06 -37.08
CA ASN A 137 -58.15 4.35 -37.29
C ASN A 137 -59.00 4.36 -38.57
N GLN A 138 -58.51 3.74 -39.65
CA GLN A 138 -59.29 3.56 -40.87
C GLN A 138 -60.53 2.68 -40.64
N MET A 139 -60.37 1.54 -39.95
CA MET A 139 -61.51 0.67 -39.60
C MET A 139 -62.54 1.42 -38.72
N SER A 140 -62.08 2.15 -37.72
CA SER A 140 -62.96 2.97 -36.87
C SER A 140 -63.71 4.02 -37.67
N THR A 141 -63.06 4.65 -38.65
CA THR A 141 -63.70 5.67 -39.51
C THR A 141 -64.74 5.03 -40.42
N ASN A 142 -64.44 3.88 -41.01
CA ASN A 142 -65.35 3.13 -41.87
C ASN A 142 -66.58 2.61 -41.10
N LEU A 143 -66.42 2.22 -39.83
CA LEU A 143 -67.52 1.81 -38.96
C LEU A 143 -68.37 2.97 -38.44
N ASN A 144 -67.81 4.19 -38.41
CA ASN A 144 -68.54 5.40 -38.05
C ASN A 144 -69.32 6.00 -39.24
N ALA A 145 -69.10 5.52 -40.46
CA ALA A 145 -69.98 5.84 -41.57
C ALA A 145 -71.37 5.28 -41.26
N GLU A 146 -72.40 6.13 -41.30
CA GLU A 146 -73.78 5.78 -40.94
C GLU A 146 -74.28 4.58 -41.77
N PHE A 147 -74.37 3.42 -41.12
CA PHE A 147 -75.16 2.30 -41.62
C PHE A 147 -76.59 2.49 -41.11
N SER A 148 -77.45 3.15 -41.89
CA SER A 148 -78.89 3.14 -41.60
C SER A 148 -79.44 1.75 -41.91
N LEU A 149 -79.91 1.05 -40.87
CA LEU A 149 -80.56 -0.26 -40.96
C LEU A 149 -82.08 -0.14 -40.76
N GLU A 150 -82.66 1.05 -40.92
CA GLU A 150 -84.09 1.30 -40.70
C GLU A 150 -84.99 0.35 -41.49
N GLU A 151 -84.63 0.04 -42.74
CA GLU A 151 -85.38 -0.92 -43.57
C GLU A 151 -85.34 -2.34 -43.00
N CYS A 152 -84.22 -2.76 -42.39
CA CYS A 152 -84.07 -4.08 -41.79
C CYS A 152 -84.79 -4.21 -40.43
N GLU A 153 -84.96 -3.11 -39.71
CA GLU A 153 -85.62 -3.10 -38.40
C GLU A 153 -87.11 -3.46 -38.51
N THR A 154 -87.76 -3.05 -39.60
CA THR A 154 -89.17 -3.38 -39.89
C THR A 154 -89.38 -4.85 -40.28
N LEU A 155 -88.41 -5.48 -40.93
CA LEU A 155 -88.46 -6.87 -41.42
C LEU A 155 -88.08 -7.90 -40.35
N ASN A 156 -87.05 -7.61 -39.54
CA ASN A 156 -86.59 -8.51 -38.49
C ASN A 156 -85.91 -7.73 -37.33
N PRO A 157 -86.69 -7.23 -36.35
CA PRO A 157 -86.17 -6.34 -35.32
C PRO A 157 -85.13 -6.99 -34.41
N VAL A 158 -85.26 -8.30 -34.13
CA VAL A 158 -84.32 -9.04 -33.26
C VAL A 158 -82.96 -9.20 -33.94
N ALA A 159 -82.95 -9.58 -35.23
CA ALA A 159 -81.69 -9.71 -35.98
C ALA A 159 -81.00 -8.36 -36.17
N THR A 160 -81.77 -7.31 -36.50
CA THR A 160 -81.23 -5.95 -36.67
C THR A 160 -80.63 -5.40 -35.38
N LYS A 161 -81.29 -5.61 -34.23
CA LYS A 161 -80.74 -5.25 -32.91
C LYS A 161 -79.43 -6.00 -32.60
N ASN A 162 -79.39 -7.32 -32.82
CA ASN A 162 -78.17 -8.10 -32.62
C ASN A 162 -77.00 -7.64 -33.51
N ILE A 163 -77.28 -7.24 -34.75
CA ILE A 163 -76.26 -6.67 -35.66
C ILE A 163 -75.75 -5.34 -35.08
N MET A 164 -76.63 -4.46 -34.64
CA MET A 164 -76.26 -3.15 -34.08
C MET A 164 -75.45 -3.29 -32.79
N ASP A 165 -75.84 -4.21 -31.90
CA ASP A 165 -75.10 -4.52 -30.67
C ASP A 165 -73.68 -5.06 -30.99
N ASN A 166 -73.54 -5.92 -32.00
CA ASN A 166 -72.23 -6.42 -32.45
C ASN A 166 -71.37 -5.32 -33.10
N ILE A 167 -71.97 -4.38 -33.83
CA ILE A 167 -71.26 -3.21 -34.39
C ILE A 167 -70.75 -2.32 -33.25
N MET A 168 -71.55 -2.09 -32.21
CA MET A 168 -71.11 -1.34 -31.03
C MET A 168 -69.96 -2.03 -30.29
N LEU A 169 -70.03 -3.35 -30.12
CA LEU A 169 -68.93 -4.14 -29.51
C LEU A 169 -67.65 -4.09 -30.35
N LEU A 170 -67.78 -4.19 -31.68
CA LEU A 170 -66.65 -4.08 -32.60
C LEU A 170 -66.01 -2.69 -32.54
N LYS A 171 -66.82 -1.63 -32.49
CA LYS A 171 -66.36 -0.25 -32.32
C LYS A 171 -65.61 -0.06 -31.01
N SER A 172 -66.16 -0.57 -29.89
CA SER A 172 -65.49 -0.54 -28.60
C SER A 172 -64.15 -1.29 -28.62
N SER A 173 -64.09 -2.43 -29.30
CA SER A 173 -62.87 -3.24 -29.44
C SER A 173 -61.80 -2.51 -30.25
N ILE A 174 -62.18 -1.88 -31.37
CA ILE A 174 -61.25 -1.11 -32.21
C ILE A 174 -60.72 0.11 -31.46
N GLN A 175 -61.57 0.81 -30.70
CA GLN A 175 -61.12 1.93 -29.85
C GLN A 175 -60.13 1.46 -28.78
N PHE A 176 -60.42 0.34 -28.11
CA PHE A 176 -59.51 -0.25 -27.14
C PHE A 176 -58.14 -0.58 -27.75
N PHE A 177 -58.11 -1.33 -28.86
CA PHE A 177 -56.86 -1.67 -29.54
C PHE A 177 -56.14 -0.43 -30.10
N GLY A 178 -56.90 0.60 -30.53
CA GLY A 178 -56.35 1.87 -30.98
C GLY A 178 -55.56 2.57 -29.88
N ASN A 179 -56.16 2.73 -28.69
CA ASN A 179 -55.51 3.34 -27.53
C ASN A 179 -54.27 2.55 -27.07
N GLU A 180 -54.35 1.23 -27.01
CA GLU A 180 -53.20 0.38 -26.64
C GLU A 180 -52.07 0.50 -27.67
N THR A 181 -52.40 0.54 -28.96
CA THR A 181 -51.40 0.70 -30.02
C THR A 181 -50.78 2.10 -29.98
N GLU A 182 -51.55 3.15 -29.67
CA GLU A 182 -51.04 4.51 -29.49
C GLU A 182 -50.04 4.59 -28.33
N ASN A 183 -50.37 4.00 -27.18
CA ASN A 183 -49.45 3.90 -26.04
C ASN A 183 -48.14 3.19 -26.43
N LEU A 184 -48.24 2.10 -27.20
CA LEU A 184 -47.10 1.34 -27.70
C LEU A 184 -46.22 2.15 -28.66
N VAL A 185 -46.82 2.93 -29.57
CA VAL A 185 -46.11 3.86 -30.47
C VAL A 185 -45.38 4.94 -29.68
N GLN A 186 -46.00 5.49 -28.62
CA GLN A 186 -45.35 6.48 -27.75
C GLN A 186 -44.14 5.88 -27.00
N VAL A 187 -44.25 4.65 -26.49
CA VAL A 187 -43.15 3.94 -25.84
C VAL A 187 -41.99 3.72 -26.81
N PHE A 188 -42.26 3.20 -28.02
CA PHE A 188 -41.21 3.01 -29.02
C PHE A 188 -40.59 4.33 -29.49
N THR A 189 -41.39 5.38 -29.63
CA THR A 189 -40.88 6.72 -29.97
C THR A 189 -39.90 7.21 -28.93
N LYS A 190 -40.24 7.10 -27.63
CA LYS A 190 -39.31 7.45 -26.54
C LYS A 190 -38.03 6.63 -26.61
N LEU A 191 -38.13 5.30 -26.77
CA LEU A 191 -36.98 4.39 -26.82
C LEU A 191 -36.04 4.68 -28.00
N VAL A 192 -36.58 4.97 -29.18
CA VAL A 192 -35.81 5.31 -30.38
C VAL A 192 -35.21 6.71 -30.29
N SER A 193 -35.88 7.64 -29.59
CA SER A 193 -35.40 9.03 -29.41
C SER A 193 -34.40 9.23 -28.27
N LEU A 194 -34.05 8.18 -27.52
CA LEU A 194 -33.08 8.29 -26.43
C LEU A 194 -31.76 8.87 -26.96
N ASN A 195 -31.35 10.00 -26.42
CA ASN A 195 -30.07 10.60 -26.75
C ASN A 195 -28.96 9.76 -26.11
N ILE A 196 -28.25 9.01 -26.94
CA ILE A 196 -27.18 8.11 -26.48
C ILE A 196 -26.05 8.91 -25.84
N ASP A 197 -25.79 10.12 -26.33
CA ASP A 197 -24.69 10.94 -25.82
C ASP A 197 -24.97 11.42 -24.39
N ASP A 198 -26.22 11.76 -24.04
CA ASP A 198 -26.62 12.10 -22.66
C ASP A 198 -26.50 10.91 -21.70
N VAL A 199 -26.87 9.70 -22.17
CA VAL A 199 -26.73 8.47 -21.38
C VAL A 199 -25.25 8.16 -21.13
N ILE A 200 -24.41 8.33 -22.15
CA ILE A 200 -22.97 8.12 -22.02
C ILE A 200 -22.32 9.18 -21.14
N GLU A 201 -22.76 10.43 -21.22
CA GLU A 201 -22.26 11.50 -20.37
C GLU A 201 -22.59 11.24 -18.90
N ASN A 202 -23.81 10.78 -18.59
CA ASN A 202 -24.18 10.36 -17.24
C ASN A 202 -23.36 9.16 -16.72
N ILE A 203 -23.10 8.17 -17.58
CA ILE A 203 -22.23 7.02 -17.24
C ILE A 203 -20.80 7.50 -16.97
N ARG A 204 -20.27 8.39 -17.81
CA ARG A 204 -18.92 8.97 -17.66
C ARG A 204 -18.80 9.85 -16.41
N ALA A 205 -19.84 10.61 -16.09
CA ALA A 205 -19.89 11.43 -14.87
C ALA A 205 -19.93 10.56 -13.61
N THR A 206 -20.68 9.45 -13.63
CA THR A 206 -20.77 8.50 -12.51
C THR A 206 -19.47 7.72 -12.32
N LEU A 207 -18.84 7.30 -13.42
CA LEU A 207 -17.59 6.53 -13.42
C LEU A 207 -16.35 7.41 -13.55
N ASN A 208 -16.44 8.69 -13.16
CA ASN A 208 -15.39 9.67 -13.44
C ASN A 208 -14.04 9.16 -12.92
N PRO A 209 -13.09 8.84 -13.83
CA PRO A 209 -11.82 8.22 -13.46
C PRO A 209 -10.99 9.15 -12.57
N ASN A 210 -11.26 10.47 -12.61
CA ASN A 210 -10.64 11.42 -11.70
C ASN A 210 -11.03 11.20 -10.24
N ILE A 211 -12.24 10.72 -9.93
CA ILE A 211 -12.66 10.46 -8.55
C ILE A 211 -11.87 9.27 -7.99
N ILE A 212 -11.77 8.20 -8.77
CA ILE A 212 -11.00 7.00 -8.40
C ILE A 212 -9.51 7.35 -8.27
N LYS A 213 -8.96 8.10 -9.24
CA LYS A 213 -7.58 8.59 -9.21
C LYS A 213 -7.32 9.45 -7.97
N THR A 214 -8.20 10.41 -7.67
CA THR A 214 -8.07 11.29 -6.50
C THR A 214 -8.14 10.51 -5.20
N ALA A 215 -9.02 9.50 -5.10
CA ALA A 215 -9.14 8.66 -3.91
C ALA A 215 -7.90 7.79 -3.70
N LEU A 216 -7.37 7.17 -4.76
CA LEU A 216 -6.14 6.38 -4.72
C LEU A 216 -4.92 7.25 -4.39
N GLN A 217 -4.79 8.42 -5.02
CA GLN A 217 -3.73 9.38 -4.71
C GLN A 217 -3.79 9.82 -3.25
N ARG A 218 -4.98 10.20 -2.76
CA ARG A 218 -5.17 10.58 -1.36
C ARG A 218 -4.82 9.44 -0.39
N GLY A 219 -5.15 8.19 -0.74
CA GLY A 219 -4.77 7.01 0.04
C GLY A 219 -3.25 6.81 0.09
N ALA A 220 -2.59 6.90 -1.06
CA ALA A 220 -1.14 6.79 -1.17
C ALA A 220 -0.42 7.92 -0.41
N ASP A 221 -0.88 9.17 -0.57
CA ASP A 221 -0.36 10.33 0.14
C ASP A 221 -0.51 10.19 1.65
N ASN A 222 -1.65 9.67 2.13
CA ASN A 222 -1.88 9.42 3.55
C ASN A 222 -0.92 8.36 4.12
N VAL A 223 -0.76 7.23 3.44
CA VAL A 223 0.17 6.17 3.88
C VAL A 223 1.60 6.67 3.89
N HIS A 224 2.01 7.43 2.88
CA HIS A 224 3.34 8.04 2.83
C HIS A 224 3.56 9.04 3.97
N ASN A 225 2.58 9.91 4.20
CA ASN A 225 2.63 10.86 5.30
C ASN A 225 2.72 10.14 6.65
N GLU A 226 1.97 9.06 6.87
CA GLU A 226 2.08 8.26 8.10
C GLU A 226 3.44 7.57 8.24
N LEU A 227 4.02 7.04 7.16
CA LEU A 227 5.36 6.44 7.16
C LEU A 227 6.45 7.48 7.47
N LEU A 228 6.29 8.70 6.95
CA LEU A 228 7.21 9.82 7.20
C LEU A 228 7.07 10.46 8.59
N THR A 229 5.95 10.26 9.28
CA THR A 229 5.66 11.00 10.52
C THR A 229 5.59 10.10 11.75
N ASN A 230 5.06 8.88 11.65
CA ASN A 230 4.63 8.13 12.83
C ASN A 230 5.00 6.63 12.83
N LEU A 231 5.03 5.96 11.67
CA LEU A 231 4.93 4.50 11.66
C LEU A 231 6.23 3.76 12.00
N LEU A 232 7.40 4.39 11.78
CA LEU A 232 8.72 3.76 11.99
C LEU A 232 9.70 4.74 12.65
N ARG A 233 9.42 5.21 13.86
CA ARG A 233 10.38 6.03 14.62
C ARG A 233 11.66 5.24 14.88
N CYS A 234 12.81 5.83 14.58
CA CYS A 234 14.08 5.10 14.67
C CYS A 234 14.83 5.27 16.01
N ARG A 235 14.20 5.89 17.02
CA ARG A 235 14.77 6.01 18.38
C ARG A 235 15.17 4.67 19.00
N GLY A 236 14.45 3.59 18.67
CA GLY A 236 14.82 2.23 19.08
C GLY A 236 16.21 1.82 18.60
N LEU A 237 16.60 2.20 17.38
CA LEU A 237 17.93 1.92 16.82
C LEU A 237 19.04 2.66 17.56
N TYR A 238 18.81 3.93 17.89
CA TYR A 238 19.72 4.72 18.73
C TYR A 238 19.87 4.10 20.13
N ASN A 239 18.76 3.72 20.76
CA ASN A 239 18.79 3.09 22.08
C ASN A 239 19.54 1.74 22.04
N LEU A 240 19.36 0.93 20.99
CA LEU A 240 20.11 -0.31 20.82
C LEU A 240 21.62 -0.05 20.71
N TYR A 241 22.01 0.96 19.93
CA TYR A 241 23.41 1.39 19.82
C TYR A 241 23.96 1.84 21.17
N GLN A 242 23.26 2.70 21.90
CA GLN A 242 23.69 3.17 23.23
C GLN A 242 23.75 2.03 24.27
N ASN A 243 22.78 1.11 24.24
CA ASN A 243 22.75 -0.04 25.15
C ASN A 243 23.91 -1.00 24.86
N SER A 244 24.20 -1.29 23.59
CA SER A 244 25.35 -2.12 23.23
C SER A 244 26.67 -1.46 23.63
N GLY A 245 26.82 -0.14 23.45
CA GLY A 245 27.97 0.60 23.96
C GLY A 245 28.07 0.57 25.48
N THR A 246 26.94 0.68 26.19
CA THR A 246 26.91 0.62 27.66
C THR A 246 27.30 -0.78 28.16
N MET A 247 26.79 -1.84 27.53
CA MET A 247 27.14 -3.23 27.86
C MET A 247 28.63 -3.51 27.60
N LEU A 248 29.16 -3.14 26.43
CA LEU A 248 30.57 -3.33 26.11
C LEU A 248 31.49 -2.59 27.09
N CYS A 249 31.08 -1.42 27.55
CA CYS A 249 31.93 -0.58 28.40
C CYS A 249 31.81 -0.87 29.89
N GLY A 250 30.58 -1.00 30.40
CA GLY A 250 30.33 -1.28 31.81
C GLY A 250 30.51 -2.76 32.13
N ASP A 251 29.84 -3.63 31.38
CA ASP A 251 29.76 -5.05 31.76
C ASP A 251 31.01 -5.85 31.34
N LEU A 252 31.75 -5.37 30.33
CA LEU A 252 32.98 -6.04 29.87
C LEU A 252 34.26 -5.22 30.12
N GLY A 253 34.22 -3.90 29.91
CA GLY A 253 35.39 -3.04 30.09
C GLY A 253 35.85 -2.93 31.54
N ASP A 254 34.95 -2.58 32.46
CA ASP A 254 35.30 -2.38 33.87
C ASP A 254 35.88 -3.65 34.54
N PRO A 255 35.30 -4.85 34.34
CA PRO A 255 35.87 -6.09 34.89
C PRO A 255 37.26 -6.42 34.33
N MET A 256 37.53 -6.11 33.05
CA MET A 256 38.84 -6.39 32.43
C MET A 256 39.96 -5.59 33.08
N HIS A 257 39.70 -4.34 33.47
CA HIS A 257 40.67 -3.54 34.23
C HIS A 257 40.92 -4.12 35.62
N GLY A 258 39.88 -4.65 36.28
CA GLY A 258 39.99 -5.33 37.58
C GLY A 258 40.81 -6.62 37.50
N ILE A 259 40.54 -7.46 36.49
CA ILE A 259 41.27 -8.72 36.25
C ILE A 259 42.74 -8.42 36.01
N TRP A 260 43.06 -7.50 35.10
CA TRP A 260 44.43 -7.12 34.79
C TRP A 260 45.21 -6.68 36.05
N ALA A 261 44.62 -5.77 36.83
CA ALA A 261 45.27 -5.23 38.03
C ALA A 261 45.51 -6.33 39.08
N SER A 262 44.56 -7.25 39.24
CA SER A 262 44.68 -8.40 40.14
C SER A 262 45.77 -9.36 39.68
N THR A 263 45.78 -9.74 38.40
CA THR A 263 46.81 -10.64 37.83
C THR A 263 48.21 -10.03 37.96
N GLY A 264 48.34 -8.73 37.70
CA GLY A 264 49.60 -8.01 37.85
C GLY A 264 50.11 -8.00 39.30
N LEU A 265 49.23 -7.74 40.27
CA LEU A 265 49.56 -7.78 41.68
C LEU A 265 50.01 -9.18 42.14
N CYS A 266 49.31 -10.23 41.70
CA CYS A 266 49.70 -11.62 41.96
C CYS A 266 51.09 -11.94 41.41
N GLY A 267 51.40 -11.50 40.18
CA GLY A 267 52.72 -11.67 39.58
C GLY A 267 53.84 -11.02 40.40
N LEU A 268 53.61 -9.80 40.90
CA LEU A 268 54.55 -9.09 41.78
C LEU A 268 54.78 -9.83 43.10
N LEU A 269 53.72 -10.40 43.71
CA LEU A 269 53.82 -11.18 44.95
C LEU A 269 54.63 -12.47 44.75
N PHE A 270 54.44 -13.17 43.63
CA PHE A 270 55.26 -14.34 43.30
C PHE A 270 56.73 -13.97 43.12
N LEU A 271 57.03 -12.84 42.48
CA LEU A 271 58.39 -12.36 42.30
C LEU A 271 59.04 -12.00 43.65
N ALA A 272 58.33 -11.30 44.53
CA ALA A 272 58.79 -11.00 45.88
C ALA A 272 59.06 -12.30 46.68
N THR A 273 58.18 -13.29 46.58
CA THR A 273 58.36 -14.60 47.22
C THR A 273 59.59 -15.32 46.68
N ALA A 274 59.84 -15.28 45.37
CA ALA A 274 61.05 -15.85 44.76
C ALA A 274 62.33 -15.19 45.30
N ILE A 275 62.34 -13.87 45.47
CA ILE A 275 63.47 -13.14 46.07
C ILE A 275 63.72 -13.60 47.50
N ILE A 276 62.67 -13.72 48.32
CA ILE A 276 62.79 -14.20 49.71
C ILE A 276 63.36 -15.63 49.73
N ILE A 277 62.86 -16.54 48.90
CA ILE A 277 63.37 -17.92 48.80
C ILE A 277 64.85 -17.93 48.39
N LEU A 278 65.26 -17.04 47.48
CA LEU A 278 66.66 -16.91 47.07
C LEU A 278 67.54 -16.43 48.22
N MET A 279 67.11 -15.41 48.97
CA MET A 279 67.83 -14.88 50.13
C MET A 279 67.98 -15.92 51.24
N VAL A 280 66.91 -16.65 51.56
CA VAL A 280 66.93 -17.73 52.56
C VAL A 280 67.90 -18.83 52.15
N ASN A 281 67.80 -19.32 50.90
CA ASN A 281 68.73 -20.36 50.40
C ASN A 281 70.20 -19.91 50.43
N ARG A 282 70.47 -18.65 50.07
CA ARG A 282 71.84 -18.09 50.15
C ARG A 282 72.34 -18.00 51.59
N SER A 283 71.49 -17.57 52.53
CA SER A 283 71.86 -17.48 53.94
C SER A 283 72.15 -18.85 54.54
N SER A 284 71.35 -19.87 54.23
CA SER A 284 71.56 -21.24 54.73
C SER A 284 72.84 -21.88 54.18
N SER A 285 73.22 -21.58 52.93
CA SER A 285 74.47 -22.05 52.33
C SER A 285 75.71 -21.32 52.84
N ALA A 286 75.57 -20.15 53.47
CA ALA A 286 76.69 -19.42 54.07
C ALA A 286 77.02 -19.89 55.50
N THR A 287 76.09 -20.64 56.13
CA THR A 287 76.21 -21.18 57.50
C THR A 287 76.58 -22.66 57.57
N SER A 288 76.74 -23.35 56.43
CA SER A 288 77.22 -24.74 56.32
C SER A 288 78.65 -24.79 55.79
#